data_AF-A0AAE3I9R9-F1
#
_entry.id   AF-A0AAE3I9R9-F1
#
_cell.length_a   1.000
_cell.length_b   1.000
_cell.length_c   1.000
_cell.angle_alpha   90.00
_cell.angle_beta   90.00
_cell.angle_gamma   90.00
#
_symmetry.space_group_name_H-M   'P 1'
#
loop_
_entity.id
_entity.type
_entity.pdbx_description
1 polymer ?
#
loop_
_entity_poly.entity_id
_entity_poly.type
_entity_poly.pdbx_seq_one_letter_code
_entity_poly.pdbx_strand_id
1 'polypeptide(L)'
;MTYNHTYDSPLQDAIGRIVDRLVDASRGTPVGPAKAHRFGHGDHDHDADDAEADILEQFAEQADDLHEQIVHEHGIFVAEFLGATGAGKTRLIERLIDRAPEEETIGVIVGDVAGEDDATRFRERGAEVANVNTGKECHLDPGLVEDALTEFDLDALDTLYIENVGNMVCPADFPLGAQARVLVVSTTEGDDVVRKHPLLFQACDATVINKTDIADAVGSDLDLMESDVRDIVPGMEVFRTDAEHGEGVDDLAAFLEDRGHAHAHDHAAYVEKTAGHGHAHDHGEHTHTHD
;
A
#
# COMPACT_ATOMS: atom_id res chain seq x y z
N MET A 1 -23.32 -38.70 -14.40
CA MET A 1 -24.26 -37.57 -14.49
C MET A 1 -23.48 -36.32 -14.16
N THR A 2 -23.03 -35.60 -15.18
CA THR A 2 -22.33 -34.31 -15.07
C THR A 2 -23.35 -33.21 -14.87
N TYR A 3 -23.33 -32.54 -13.72
CA TYR A 3 -24.09 -31.31 -13.52
C TYR A 3 -23.24 -30.15 -14.01
N ASN A 4 -23.52 -29.74 -15.24
CA ASN A 4 -23.06 -28.48 -15.81
C ASN A 4 -24.11 -27.43 -15.43
N HIS A 5 -23.80 -26.57 -14.46
CA HIS A 5 -24.63 -25.42 -14.14
C HIS A 5 -23.91 -24.16 -14.59
N THR A 6 -24.05 -23.84 -15.88
CA THR A 6 -23.89 -22.47 -16.37
C THR A 6 -25.07 -21.66 -15.83
N TYR A 7 -24.86 -20.94 -14.74
CA TYR A 7 -25.78 -19.90 -14.27
C TYR A 7 -25.55 -18.65 -15.10
N ASP A 8 -26.25 -18.56 -16.23
CA ASP A 8 -26.34 -17.34 -17.02
C ASP A 8 -27.28 -16.36 -16.27
N SER A 9 -26.69 -15.59 -15.37
CA SER A 9 -27.39 -14.69 -14.46
C SER A 9 -27.31 -13.25 -14.99
N PRO A 10 -28.44 -12.51 -15.08
CA PRO A 10 -28.44 -11.08 -15.41
C PRO A 10 -27.52 -10.22 -14.53
N LEU A 11 -27.13 -10.73 -13.35
CA LEU A 11 -26.18 -10.10 -12.45
C LEU A 11 -24.71 -10.22 -12.92
N GLN A 12 -24.30 -11.35 -13.51
CA GLN A 12 -22.94 -11.51 -14.06
C GLN A 12 -22.75 -10.61 -15.28
N ASP A 13 -23.80 -10.49 -16.09
CA ASP A 13 -23.84 -9.60 -17.25
C ASP A 13 -23.87 -8.11 -16.84
N ALA A 14 -24.43 -7.79 -15.67
CA ALA A 14 -24.41 -6.45 -15.11
C ALA A 14 -23.04 -6.10 -14.50
N ILE A 15 -22.39 -7.05 -13.82
CA ILE A 15 -21.04 -6.90 -13.27
C ILE A 15 -20.01 -6.77 -14.41
N GLY A 16 -20.09 -7.62 -15.45
CA GLY A 16 -19.24 -7.52 -16.63
C GLY A 16 -19.35 -6.16 -17.31
N ARG A 17 -20.56 -5.61 -17.42
CA ARG A 17 -20.78 -4.26 -17.98
C ARG A 17 -20.30 -3.11 -17.09
N ILE A 18 -20.19 -3.32 -15.77
CA ILE A 18 -19.62 -2.35 -14.83
C ILE A 18 -18.09 -2.40 -14.88
N VAL A 19 -17.51 -3.60 -14.91
CA VAL A 19 -16.06 -3.82 -15.07
C VAL A 19 -15.60 -3.30 -16.42
N ASP A 20 -16.28 -3.63 -17.53
CA ASP A 20 -15.95 -3.09 -18.85
C ASP A 20 -16.08 -1.57 -18.92
N ARG A 21 -17.02 -0.97 -18.17
CA ARG A 21 -17.11 0.50 -18.07
C ARG A 21 -15.98 1.12 -17.26
N LEU A 22 -15.51 0.46 -16.21
CA LEU A 22 -14.36 0.92 -15.42
C LEU A 22 -13.05 0.75 -16.21
N VAL A 23 -12.94 -0.34 -16.99
CA VAL A 23 -11.80 -0.63 -17.88
C VAL A 23 -11.80 0.23 -19.16
N ASP A 24 -12.96 0.53 -19.76
CA ASP A 24 -13.02 1.48 -20.88
C ASP A 24 -12.88 2.94 -20.41
N ALA A 25 -13.30 3.26 -19.18
CA ALA A 25 -13.03 4.57 -18.58
C ALA A 25 -11.55 4.76 -18.22
N SER A 26 -10.78 3.68 -18.02
CA SER A 26 -9.31 3.73 -17.85
C SER A 26 -8.52 3.65 -19.17
N ARG A 27 -9.20 3.44 -20.32
CA ARG A 27 -8.62 3.63 -21.66
C ARG A 27 -8.68 5.08 -22.14
N GLY A 28 -9.51 5.90 -21.51
CA GLY A 28 -9.34 7.35 -21.40
C GLY A 28 -8.58 7.68 -20.11
N THR A 29 -8.11 8.91 -19.96
CA THR A 29 -7.34 9.41 -18.80
C THR A 29 -7.75 8.73 -17.48
N PRO A 30 -6.81 8.21 -16.68
CA PRO A 30 -7.12 7.47 -15.46
C PRO A 30 -8.16 8.19 -14.61
N VAL A 31 -9.22 7.47 -14.26
CA VAL A 31 -10.21 7.95 -13.32
C VAL A 31 -9.58 7.79 -11.95
N GLY A 32 -8.89 8.83 -11.49
CA GLY A 32 -8.32 8.87 -10.15
C GLY A 32 -9.38 8.68 -9.06
N PRO A 33 -8.96 8.33 -7.83
CA PRO A 33 -9.85 8.03 -6.69
C PRO A 33 -10.96 9.08 -6.47
N ALA A 34 -10.65 10.36 -6.74
CA ALA A 34 -11.58 11.48 -6.65
C ALA A 34 -12.90 11.30 -7.45
N LYS A 35 -12.89 10.56 -8.57
CA LYS A 35 -14.10 10.35 -9.39
C LYS A 35 -14.95 9.17 -8.96
N ALA A 36 -14.40 8.22 -8.19
CA ALA A 36 -15.15 7.06 -7.69
C ALA A 36 -16.11 7.43 -6.54
N HIS A 37 -15.82 8.52 -5.81
CA HIS A 37 -16.64 9.01 -4.71
C HIS A 37 -17.93 9.73 -5.14
N ARG A 38 -18.11 10.04 -6.44
CA ARG A 38 -19.17 10.95 -6.92
C ARG A 38 -20.42 10.25 -7.47
N PHE A 39 -20.88 9.16 -6.85
CA PHE A 39 -22.25 8.66 -7.09
C PHE A 39 -23.25 9.35 -6.18
N GLY A 40 -23.52 10.63 -6.47
CA GLY A 40 -24.67 11.36 -5.97
C GLY A 40 -24.34 12.72 -5.37
N HIS A 41 -24.37 13.76 -6.20
CA HIS A 41 -24.97 15.08 -5.98
C HIS A 41 -24.37 16.07 -6.99
N GLY A 42 -25.23 16.93 -7.56
CA GLY A 42 -24.97 17.64 -8.82
C GLY A 42 -24.02 18.82 -8.73
N ASP A 43 -23.23 18.96 -9.79
CA ASP A 43 -22.77 20.18 -10.47
C ASP A 43 -22.61 21.46 -9.63
N HIS A 44 -21.76 21.47 -8.61
CA HIS A 44 -21.23 22.71 -7.99
C HIS A 44 -19.89 22.49 -7.24
N ASP A 45 -18.95 21.66 -7.73
CA ASP A 45 -17.62 21.54 -7.09
C ASP A 45 -16.53 21.58 -8.16
N HIS A 46 -16.00 22.78 -8.41
CA HIS A 46 -14.70 22.94 -9.10
C HIS A 46 -13.63 23.45 -8.12
N ASP A 47 -14.01 24.28 -7.14
CA ASP A 47 -13.05 24.84 -6.16
C ASP A 47 -12.65 23.85 -5.03
N ALA A 48 -13.42 22.78 -4.81
CA ALA A 48 -13.10 21.76 -3.79
C ALA A 48 -12.16 20.67 -4.32
N ASP A 49 -12.24 20.36 -5.62
CA ASP A 49 -11.38 19.37 -6.29
C ASP A 49 -9.91 19.85 -6.32
N ASP A 50 -9.69 21.16 -6.47
CA ASP A 50 -8.34 21.76 -6.48
C ASP A 50 -7.69 21.71 -5.08
N ALA A 51 -8.46 21.98 -4.01
CA ALA A 51 -7.92 21.98 -2.65
C ALA A 51 -7.55 20.57 -2.12
N GLU A 52 -8.27 19.54 -2.54
CA GLU A 52 -7.92 18.15 -2.20
C GLU A 52 -6.65 17.70 -2.93
N ALA A 53 -6.51 18.06 -4.22
CA ALA A 53 -5.32 17.79 -4.99
C ALA A 53 -4.08 18.49 -4.40
N ASP A 54 -4.20 19.76 -4.00
CA ASP A 54 -3.11 20.50 -3.34
C ASP A 54 -2.64 19.82 -2.04
N ILE A 55 -3.56 19.24 -1.26
CA ILE A 55 -3.22 18.53 -0.02
C ILE A 55 -2.47 17.22 -0.31
N LEU A 56 -2.92 16.47 -1.32
CA LEU A 56 -2.25 15.21 -1.70
C LEU A 56 -0.86 15.47 -2.30
N GLU A 57 -0.71 16.55 -3.08
CA GLU A 57 0.60 16.99 -3.59
C GLU A 57 1.54 17.36 -2.43
N GLN A 58 1.03 18.08 -1.42
CA GLN A 58 1.81 18.38 -0.22
C GLN A 58 2.25 17.11 0.52
N PHE A 59 1.39 16.11 0.66
CA PHE A 59 1.80 14.83 1.27
C PHE A 59 2.85 14.09 0.43
N ALA A 60 2.76 14.15 -0.90
CA ALA A 60 3.78 13.57 -1.76
C ALA A 60 5.14 14.27 -1.59
N GLU A 61 5.17 15.61 -1.55
CA GLU A 61 6.38 16.38 -1.27
C GLU A 61 6.98 16.01 0.10
N GLN A 62 6.17 15.90 1.15
CA GLN A 62 6.64 15.49 2.46
C GLN A 62 7.17 14.05 2.48
N ALA A 63 6.55 13.15 1.72
CA ALA A 63 7.02 11.77 1.59
C ALA A 63 8.37 11.70 0.86
N ASP A 64 8.60 12.57 -0.12
CA ASP A 64 9.88 12.70 -0.82
C ASP A 64 10.96 13.26 0.12
N ASP A 65 10.65 14.27 0.93
CA ASP A 65 11.56 14.82 1.95
C ASP A 65 11.94 13.75 3.00
N LEU A 66 10.96 12.97 3.48
CA LEU A 66 11.21 11.84 4.38
C LEU A 66 12.11 10.78 3.73
N HIS A 67 11.88 10.47 2.46
CA HIS A 67 12.71 9.52 1.74
C HIS A 67 14.17 10.00 1.67
N GLU A 68 14.39 11.26 1.29
CA GLU A 68 15.73 11.86 1.26
C GLU A 68 16.42 11.77 2.62
N GLN A 69 15.74 12.16 3.69
CA GLN A 69 16.29 12.08 5.04
C GLN A 69 16.63 10.64 5.46
N ILE A 70 15.68 9.73 5.40
CA ILE A 70 15.83 8.38 5.97
C ILE A 70 16.75 7.52 5.10
N VAL A 71 16.50 7.51 3.80
CA VAL A 71 17.15 6.58 2.86
C VAL A 71 18.49 7.14 2.38
N HIS A 72 18.56 8.41 1.99
CA HIS A 72 19.76 8.96 1.38
C HIS A 72 20.74 9.55 2.39
N GLU A 73 20.27 10.28 3.41
CA GLU A 73 21.15 10.85 4.43
C GLU A 73 21.62 9.80 5.45
N HIS A 74 20.71 8.94 5.92
CA HIS A 74 21.02 7.92 6.93
C HIS A 74 21.27 6.52 6.37
N GLY A 75 20.93 6.24 5.10
CA GLY A 75 21.20 4.94 4.49
C GLY A 75 20.27 3.81 4.97
N ILE A 76 19.13 4.15 5.56
CA ILE A 76 18.19 3.19 6.13
C ILE A 76 17.28 2.61 5.04
N PHE A 77 17.11 1.29 5.00
CA PHE A 77 16.10 0.66 4.14
C PHE A 77 14.70 0.81 4.73
N VAL A 78 13.73 1.31 3.96
CA VAL A 78 12.35 1.52 4.44
C VAL A 78 11.35 0.66 3.67
N ALA A 79 10.59 -0.16 4.40
CA ALA A 79 9.45 -0.90 3.84
C ALA A 79 8.15 -0.64 4.60
N GLU A 80 7.10 -0.31 3.85
CA GLU A 80 5.74 -0.07 4.35
C GLU A 80 4.88 -1.32 4.14
N PHE A 81 4.20 -1.77 5.20
CA PHE A 81 3.25 -2.88 5.17
C PHE A 81 1.82 -2.35 5.27
N LEU A 82 1.06 -2.55 4.20
CA LEU A 82 -0.34 -2.16 4.07
C LEU A 82 -1.23 -3.40 4.12
N GLY A 83 -2.53 -3.23 4.37
CA GLY A 83 -3.46 -4.36 4.37
C GLY A 83 -4.57 -4.25 5.39
N ALA A 84 -5.57 -5.13 5.26
CA ALA A 84 -6.73 -5.16 6.14
C ALA A 84 -6.34 -5.48 7.60
N THR A 85 -7.20 -5.07 8.53
CA THR A 85 -7.11 -5.53 9.93
C THR A 85 -7.14 -7.05 9.97
N GLY A 86 -6.15 -7.64 10.63
CA GLY A 86 -6.05 -9.09 10.76
C GLY A 86 -5.55 -9.83 9.52
N ALA A 87 -5.09 -9.15 8.46
CA ALA A 87 -4.43 -9.79 7.31
C ALA A 87 -3.11 -10.49 7.71
N GLY A 88 -2.51 -10.06 8.82
CA GLY A 88 -1.32 -10.68 9.43
C GLY A 88 -0.03 -9.89 9.23
N LYS A 89 -0.12 -8.58 8.99
CA LYS A 89 1.02 -7.66 8.86
C LYS A 89 2.01 -7.80 10.01
N THR A 90 1.56 -7.64 11.26
CA THR A 90 2.41 -7.79 12.44
C THR A 90 3.14 -9.12 12.47
N ARG A 91 2.41 -10.23 12.22
CA ARG A 91 2.99 -11.57 12.24
C ARG A 91 4.03 -11.75 11.14
N LEU A 92 3.80 -11.17 9.96
CA LEU A 92 4.74 -11.21 8.85
C LEU A 92 6.01 -10.42 9.20
N ILE A 93 5.88 -9.21 9.74
CA ILE A 93 7.02 -8.38 10.18
C ILE A 93 7.81 -9.07 11.29
N GLU A 94 7.14 -9.68 12.28
CA GLU A 94 7.80 -10.50 13.29
C GLU A 94 8.68 -11.60 12.67
N ARG A 95 8.20 -12.24 11.60
CA ARG A 95 8.96 -13.29 10.89
C ARG A 95 10.13 -12.74 10.11
N LEU A 96 10.06 -11.50 9.62
CA LEU A 96 11.16 -10.81 8.96
C LEU A 96 12.23 -10.40 9.98
N ILE A 97 11.83 -9.85 11.14
CA ILE A 97 12.74 -9.54 12.24
C ILE A 97 13.48 -10.80 12.71
N ASP A 98 12.77 -11.92 12.89
CA ASP A 98 13.37 -13.20 13.31
C ASP A 98 14.42 -13.75 12.31
N ARG A 99 14.40 -13.28 11.06
CA ARG A 99 15.28 -13.74 9.97
C ARG A 99 16.45 -12.81 9.69
N ALA A 100 16.35 -11.57 10.13
CA ALA A 100 17.39 -10.59 9.91
C ALA A 100 18.71 -11.04 10.57
N PRO A 101 19.87 -10.69 10.00
CA PRO A 101 21.16 -10.87 10.65
C PRO A 101 21.17 -10.29 12.07
N GLU A 102 21.90 -10.93 12.99
CA GLU A 102 21.95 -10.49 14.40
C GLU A 102 22.52 -9.06 14.55
N GLU A 103 23.33 -8.62 13.59
CA GLU A 103 23.93 -7.29 13.57
C GLU A 103 23.04 -6.20 12.96
N GLU A 104 21.92 -6.55 12.33
CA GLU A 104 21.01 -5.59 11.72
C GLU A 104 20.10 -4.95 12.78
N THR A 105 20.14 -3.61 12.86
CA THR A 105 19.29 -2.85 13.79
C THR A 105 18.00 -2.45 13.11
N ILE A 106 16.88 -2.99 13.61
CA ILE A 106 15.56 -2.81 13.01
C ILE A 106 14.70 -1.89 13.88
N GLY A 107 14.17 -0.85 13.24
CA GLY A 107 13.12 0.00 13.76
C GLY A 107 11.76 -0.40 13.20
N VAL A 108 10.70 -0.23 14.01
CA VAL A 108 9.33 -0.41 13.56
C VAL A 108 8.46 0.77 14.00
N ILE A 109 7.82 1.43 13.02
CA ILE A 109 6.72 2.36 13.28
C ILE A 109 5.42 1.58 13.18
N VAL A 110 4.62 1.59 14.25
CA VAL A 110 3.33 0.90 14.30
C VAL A 110 2.20 1.92 14.27
N GLY A 111 1.45 1.97 13.18
CA GLY A 111 0.26 2.80 13.02
C GLY A 111 -0.99 2.01 13.35
N ASP A 112 -1.70 2.42 14.41
CA ASP A 112 -2.96 1.77 14.79
C ASP A 112 -3.97 2.78 15.33
N VAL A 113 -5.26 2.45 15.27
CA VAL A 113 -6.32 3.36 15.76
C VAL A 113 -6.16 3.62 17.26
N ALA A 114 -5.85 2.56 18.01
CA ALA A 114 -5.58 2.62 19.43
C ALA A 114 -4.90 1.33 19.90
N GLY A 115 -3.97 1.46 20.85
CA GLY A 115 -3.35 0.34 21.55
C GLY A 115 -1.83 0.38 21.47
N GLU A 116 -1.23 -0.69 21.97
CA GLU A 116 0.22 -0.92 21.91
C GLU A 116 0.54 -2.42 21.77
N ASP A 117 -0.46 -3.23 21.41
CA ASP A 117 -0.34 -4.70 21.37
C ASP A 117 0.73 -5.13 20.35
N ASP A 118 0.69 -4.55 19.15
CA ASP A 118 1.66 -4.85 18.08
C ASP A 118 3.03 -4.26 18.39
N ALA A 119 3.09 -3.05 18.94
CA ALA A 119 4.35 -2.45 19.40
C ALA A 119 5.04 -3.29 20.49
N THR A 120 4.27 -3.87 21.42
CA THR A 120 4.81 -4.75 22.46
C THR A 120 5.45 -6.00 21.84
N ARG A 121 4.77 -6.62 20.87
CA ARG A 121 5.27 -7.81 20.17
C ARG A 121 6.58 -7.57 19.45
N PHE A 122 6.75 -6.42 18.81
CA PHE A 122 8.01 -6.07 18.14
C PHE A 122 9.15 -5.81 19.13
N ARG A 123 8.88 -5.11 20.24
CA ARG A 123 9.88 -4.90 21.31
C ARG A 123 10.35 -6.20 21.93
N GLU A 124 9.45 -7.16 22.12
CA GLU A 124 9.80 -8.51 22.64
C GLU A 124 10.75 -9.28 21.70
N ARG A 125 10.83 -8.90 20.43
CA ARG A 125 11.75 -9.45 19.43
C ARG A 125 13.02 -8.63 19.23
N GLY A 126 13.20 -7.57 20.02
CA GLY A 126 14.42 -6.77 20.01
C GLY A 126 14.42 -5.61 19.02
N ALA A 127 13.32 -5.35 18.32
CA ALA A 127 13.21 -4.15 17.48
C ALA A 127 13.04 -2.88 18.32
N GLU A 128 13.56 -1.76 17.82
CA GLU A 128 13.21 -0.43 18.30
C GLU A 128 11.82 -0.07 17.78
N VAL A 129 10.98 0.58 18.60
CA VAL A 129 9.55 0.73 18.23
C VAL A 129 8.97 2.07 18.64
N ALA A 130 8.47 2.80 17.65
CA ALA A 130 7.59 3.95 17.81
C ALA A 130 6.13 3.54 17.57
N ASN A 131 5.26 3.81 18.55
CA ASN A 131 3.84 3.46 18.48
C ASN A 131 3.00 4.70 18.21
N VAL A 132 2.36 4.75 17.05
CA VAL A 132 1.55 5.88 16.58
C VAL A 132 0.07 5.52 16.70
N ASN A 133 -0.58 6.09 17.71
CA ASN A 133 -2.04 5.99 17.87
C ASN A 133 -2.72 7.06 17.02
N THR A 134 -3.26 6.69 15.86
CA THR A 134 -3.86 7.61 14.89
C THR A 134 -5.22 8.16 15.35
N GLY A 135 -5.84 7.52 16.35
CA GLY A 135 -7.07 7.96 17.00
C GLY A 135 -8.31 7.81 16.11
N LYS A 136 -8.47 8.67 15.11
CA LYS A 136 -9.58 8.60 14.13
C LYS A 136 -9.09 8.47 12.69
N GLU A 137 -7.81 8.72 12.44
CA GLU A 137 -7.28 8.63 11.09
C GLU A 137 -7.16 7.17 10.65
N CYS A 138 -7.54 6.93 9.40
CA CYS A 138 -7.65 5.61 8.81
C CYS A 138 -6.38 5.15 8.07
N HIS A 139 -5.30 5.94 8.17
CA HIS A 139 -4.00 5.78 7.54
C HIS A 139 -2.93 6.50 8.38
N LEU A 140 -1.66 6.20 8.13
CA LEU A 140 -0.54 7.06 8.48
C LEU A 140 -0.29 8.08 7.36
N ASP A 141 0.18 9.26 7.74
CA ASP A 141 0.67 10.30 6.83
C ASP A 141 2.16 10.62 7.11
N PRO A 142 2.86 11.31 6.20
CA PRO A 142 4.25 11.71 6.39
C PRO A 142 4.54 12.45 7.70
N GLY A 143 3.66 13.37 8.14
CA GLY A 143 3.89 14.13 9.38
C GLY A 143 3.89 13.23 10.61
N LEU A 144 3.00 12.23 10.66
CA LEU A 144 2.99 11.22 11.72
C LEU A 144 4.24 10.35 11.72
N VAL A 145 4.79 10.03 10.54
CA VAL A 145 6.05 9.30 10.40
C VAL A 145 7.21 10.17 10.89
N GLU A 146 7.28 11.44 10.48
CA GLU A 146 8.31 12.40 10.90
C GLU A 146 8.37 12.53 12.43
N ASP A 147 7.22 12.71 13.08
CA ASP A 147 7.13 12.76 14.55
C ASP A 147 7.63 11.45 15.19
N ALA A 148 7.28 10.30 14.62
CA ALA A 148 7.69 8.99 15.12
C ALA A 148 9.21 8.74 14.99
N LEU A 149 9.86 9.31 13.97
CA LEU A 149 11.31 9.17 13.77
C LEU A 149 12.12 9.73 14.95
N THR A 150 11.56 10.64 15.74
CA THR A 150 12.23 11.23 16.91
C THR A 150 12.50 10.23 18.05
N GLU A 151 11.87 9.06 18.01
CA GLU A 151 12.07 7.97 18.98
C GLU A 151 13.26 7.06 18.62
N PHE A 152 13.90 7.25 17.46
CA PHE A 152 14.98 6.39 16.98
C PHE A 152 16.32 7.14 16.90
N ASP A 153 17.41 6.38 17.00
CA ASP A 153 18.75 6.84 16.60
C ASP A 153 18.98 6.47 15.12
N LEU A 154 18.70 7.40 14.21
CA LEU A 154 18.78 7.15 12.77
C LEU A 154 20.19 6.78 12.28
N ASP A 155 21.24 7.18 13.01
CA ASP A 155 22.62 6.80 12.65
C ASP A 155 22.97 5.35 13.03
N ALA A 156 22.10 4.69 13.81
CA ALA A 156 22.27 3.31 14.27
C ALA A 156 21.30 2.33 13.60
N LEU A 157 20.25 2.81 12.94
CA LEU A 157 19.27 1.98 12.23
C LEU A 157 19.80 1.52 10.87
N ASP A 158 19.52 0.27 10.53
CA ASP A 158 19.77 -0.28 9.19
C ASP A 158 18.47 -0.40 8.39
N THR A 159 17.39 -0.80 9.06
CA THR A 159 16.07 -1.04 8.43
C THR A 159 14.95 -0.44 9.26
N LEU A 160 13.97 0.17 8.58
CA LEU A 160 12.74 0.69 9.16
C LEU A 160 11.51 0.01 8.51
N TYR A 161 10.76 -0.72 9.30
CA TYR A 161 9.46 -1.23 8.90
C TYR A 161 8.34 -0.31 9.38
N ILE A 162 7.41 0.02 8.50
CA ILE A 162 6.22 0.81 8.83
C ILE A 162 5.00 -0.09 8.71
N GLU A 163 4.40 -0.50 9.84
CA GLU A 163 3.11 -1.18 9.83
C GLU A 163 2.00 -0.12 9.78
N ASN A 164 1.34 0.02 8.62
CA ASN A 164 0.24 0.98 8.46
C ASN A 164 -1.06 0.47 9.10
N VAL A 165 -2.01 1.36 9.32
CA VAL A 165 -3.34 1.06 9.87
C VAL A 165 -4.01 -0.03 9.04
N GLY A 166 -4.78 -0.92 9.70
CA GLY A 166 -5.58 -1.95 9.05
C GLY A 166 -6.67 -1.39 8.12
N ASN A 167 -6.33 -1.09 6.87
CA ASN A 167 -7.24 -0.47 5.91
C ASN A 167 -6.86 -0.81 4.45
N MET A 168 -7.87 -1.08 3.63
CA MET A 168 -7.72 -1.44 2.22
C MET A 168 -8.09 -0.32 1.24
N VAL A 169 -8.31 0.91 1.75
CA VAL A 169 -8.78 2.06 0.96
C VAL A 169 -7.89 3.28 1.19
N CYS A 170 -7.96 3.91 2.37
CA CYS A 170 -7.33 5.21 2.62
C CYS A 170 -5.81 5.24 2.29
N PRO A 171 -5.00 4.24 2.69
CA PRO A 171 -3.55 4.32 2.51
C PRO A 171 -3.04 4.41 1.07
N ALA A 172 -3.89 4.17 0.06
CA ALA A 172 -3.50 4.24 -1.34
C ALA A 172 -2.97 5.64 -1.73
N ASP A 173 -3.53 6.69 -1.12
CA ASP A 173 -3.29 8.10 -1.49
C ASP A 173 -2.21 8.80 -0.63
N PHE A 174 -1.66 8.12 0.38
CA PHE A 174 -0.72 8.72 1.35
C PHE A 174 0.62 7.99 1.30
N PRO A 175 1.55 8.39 0.41
CA PRO A 175 2.89 7.84 0.40
C PRO A 175 3.65 8.23 1.67
N LEU A 176 4.57 7.37 2.12
CA LEU A 176 5.35 7.58 3.36
C LEU A 176 6.88 7.60 3.14
N GLY A 177 7.36 7.71 1.91
CA GLY A 177 8.80 7.71 1.62
C GLY A 177 9.44 6.32 1.52
N ALA A 178 8.66 5.24 1.57
CA ALA A 178 9.18 3.86 1.60
C ALA A 178 9.71 3.39 0.23
N GLN A 179 10.82 2.65 0.24
CA GLN A 179 11.40 2.03 -0.97
C GLN A 179 10.61 0.79 -1.43
N ALA A 180 9.89 0.15 -0.52
CA ALA A 180 9.01 -0.97 -0.81
C ALA A 180 7.66 -0.82 -0.09
N ARG A 181 6.57 -0.80 -0.86
CA ARG A 181 5.19 -0.86 -0.35
C ARG A 181 4.63 -2.26 -0.57
N VAL A 182 4.39 -2.99 0.52
CA VAL A 182 3.95 -4.38 0.53
C VAL A 182 2.51 -4.47 1.00
N LEU A 183 1.60 -4.86 0.10
CA LEU A 183 0.20 -5.08 0.44
C LEU A 183 -0.03 -6.50 0.94
N VAL A 184 -0.40 -6.65 2.21
CA VAL A 184 -0.74 -7.93 2.83
C VAL A 184 -2.26 -8.12 2.81
N VAL A 185 -2.70 -9.13 2.08
CA VAL A 185 -4.08 -9.66 2.14
C VAL A 185 -4.06 -11.08 2.68
N SER A 186 -5.19 -11.57 3.16
CA SER A 186 -5.32 -12.93 3.66
C SER A 186 -6.43 -13.70 2.97
N THR A 187 -6.28 -15.02 2.91
CA THR A 187 -7.32 -15.94 2.42
C THR A 187 -8.65 -15.77 3.16
N THR A 188 -8.62 -15.36 4.43
CA THR A 188 -9.83 -15.16 5.23
C THR A 188 -10.71 -13.98 4.79
N GLU A 189 -10.21 -13.11 3.92
CA GLU A 189 -10.96 -11.97 3.37
C GLU A 189 -11.81 -12.35 2.14
N GLY A 190 -11.57 -13.53 1.58
CA GLY A 190 -12.17 -14.03 0.34
C GLY A 190 -11.31 -13.77 -0.89
N ASP A 191 -11.40 -14.66 -1.88
CA ASP A 191 -10.61 -14.60 -3.13
C ASP A 191 -11.03 -13.47 -4.09
N ASP A 192 -12.05 -12.69 -3.75
CA ASP A 192 -12.48 -11.50 -4.49
C ASP A 192 -11.90 -10.19 -3.92
N VAL A 193 -11.11 -10.24 -2.84
CA VAL A 193 -10.51 -9.07 -2.19
C VAL A 193 -9.66 -8.23 -3.14
N VAL A 194 -8.95 -8.89 -4.06
CA VAL A 194 -8.06 -8.26 -5.04
C VAL A 194 -8.87 -7.36 -5.99
N ARG A 195 -9.93 -7.91 -6.60
CA ARG A 195 -10.82 -7.18 -7.52
C ARG A 195 -11.62 -6.06 -6.85
N LYS A 196 -11.80 -6.13 -5.52
CA LYS A 196 -12.53 -5.10 -4.75
C LYS A 196 -11.68 -3.89 -4.39
N HIS A 197 -10.36 -4.00 -4.38
CA HIS A 197 -9.47 -2.92 -3.93
C HIS A 197 -8.36 -2.58 -4.95
N PRO A 198 -8.66 -2.47 -6.26
CA PRO A 198 -7.65 -2.38 -7.31
C PRO A 198 -6.67 -1.21 -7.13
N LEU A 199 -7.14 -0.08 -6.60
CA LEU A 199 -6.31 1.12 -6.39
C LEU A 199 -5.17 0.87 -5.41
N LEU A 200 -5.43 0.17 -4.31
CA LEU A 200 -4.40 -0.12 -3.32
C LEU A 200 -3.36 -1.11 -3.87
N PHE A 201 -3.78 -2.09 -4.67
CA PHE A 201 -2.84 -2.98 -5.36
C PHE A 201 -1.95 -2.19 -6.32
N GLN A 202 -2.52 -1.24 -7.07
CA GLN A 202 -1.76 -0.37 -8.00
C GLN A 202 -0.77 0.55 -7.29
N ALA A 203 -1.06 0.94 -6.05
CA ALA A 203 -0.20 1.81 -5.25
C ALA A 203 1.00 1.07 -4.60
N CYS A 204 1.08 -0.26 -4.72
CA CYS A 204 2.09 -1.10 -4.07
C CYS A 204 3.13 -1.66 -5.04
N ASP A 205 4.26 -2.14 -4.50
CA ASP A 205 5.34 -2.77 -5.25
C ASP A 205 5.22 -4.29 -5.32
N ALA A 206 4.68 -4.87 -4.24
CA ALA A 206 4.49 -6.31 -4.09
C ALA A 206 3.22 -6.56 -3.28
N THR A 207 2.68 -7.77 -3.41
CA THR A 207 1.59 -8.22 -2.55
C THR A 207 1.87 -9.58 -1.94
N VAL A 208 1.36 -9.77 -0.73
CA VAL A 208 1.44 -11.00 0.04
C VAL A 208 0.02 -11.55 0.18
N ILE A 209 -0.18 -12.80 -0.23
CA ILE A 209 -1.39 -13.58 0.04
C ILE A 209 -1.07 -14.49 1.23
N ASN A 210 -1.45 -14.04 2.42
CA ASN A 210 -1.15 -14.68 3.70
C ASN A 210 -2.24 -15.67 4.15
N LYS A 211 -1.92 -16.50 5.15
CA LYS A 211 -2.78 -17.56 5.72
C LYS A 211 -3.16 -18.62 4.68
N THR A 212 -2.19 -19.00 3.86
CA THR A 212 -2.39 -20.00 2.79
C THR A 212 -2.70 -21.39 3.35
N ASP A 213 -2.29 -21.69 4.58
CA ASP A 213 -2.58 -22.90 5.34
C ASP A 213 -4.08 -23.17 5.55
N ILE A 214 -4.89 -22.11 5.61
CA ILE A 214 -6.34 -22.20 5.79
C ILE A 214 -7.14 -21.86 4.53
N ALA A 215 -6.50 -21.68 3.37
CA ALA A 215 -7.18 -21.33 2.11
C ALA A 215 -8.35 -22.27 1.78
N ASP A 216 -8.09 -23.58 1.83
CA ASP A 216 -9.08 -24.62 1.57
C ASP A 216 -10.26 -24.57 2.56
N ALA A 217 -9.98 -24.23 3.83
CA ALA A 217 -11.00 -24.20 4.87
C ALA A 217 -11.99 -23.04 4.69
N VAL A 218 -11.54 -21.92 4.12
CA VAL A 218 -12.37 -20.75 3.82
C VAL A 218 -12.84 -20.70 2.36
N GLY A 219 -12.39 -21.65 1.53
CA GLY A 219 -12.78 -21.78 0.13
C GLY A 219 -12.20 -20.68 -0.76
N SER A 220 -11.01 -20.17 -0.45
CA SER A 220 -10.33 -19.16 -1.28
C SER A 220 -9.41 -19.82 -2.30
N ASP A 221 -9.57 -19.43 -3.57
CA ASP A 221 -8.72 -19.87 -4.67
C ASP A 221 -7.47 -18.99 -4.78
N LEU A 222 -6.32 -19.52 -4.35
CA LEU A 222 -5.04 -18.81 -4.39
C LEU A 222 -4.56 -18.50 -5.82
N ASP A 223 -4.83 -19.40 -6.76
CA ASP A 223 -4.43 -19.21 -8.17
C ASP A 223 -5.27 -18.09 -8.81
N LEU A 224 -6.55 -18.01 -8.46
CA LEU A 224 -7.43 -16.91 -8.87
C LEU A 224 -6.95 -15.57 -8.29
N MET A 225 -6.65 -15.51 -6.99
CA MET A 225 -6.15 -14.28 -6.35
C MET A 225 -4.89 -13.77 -7.06
N GLU A 226 -3.92 -14.65 -7.36
CA GLU A 226 -2.73 -14.25 -8.10
C GLU A 226 -3.02 -13.81 -9.54
N SER A 227 -3.94 -14.49 -10.22
CA SER A 227 -4.35 -14.08 -11.57
C SER A 227 -4.97 -12.69 -11.55
N ASP A 228 -5.86 -12.42 -10.60
CA ASP A 228 -6.48 -11.11 -10.42
C ASP A 228 -5.41 -10.03 -10.16
N VAL A 229 -4.38 -10.35 -9.36
CA VAL A 229 -3.26 -9.41 -9.13
C VAL A 229 -2.54 -9.10 -10.44
N ARG A 230 -2.19 -10.11 -11.23
CA ARG A 230 -1.50 -9.93 -12.51
C ARG A 230 -2.33 -9.16 -13.53
N ASP A 231 -3.65 -9.32 -13.49
CA ASP A 231 -4.58 -8.61 -14.37
C ASP A 231 -4.72 -7.12 -13.99
N ILE A 232 -4.67 -6.79 -12.70
CA ILE A 232 -4.75 -5.40 -12.21
C ILE A 232 -3.39 -4.69 -12.28
N VAL A 233 -2.32 -5.36 -11.90
CA VAL A 233 -0.94 -4.84 -11.86
C VAL A 233 0.01 -5.83 -12.55
N PRO A 234 0.13 -5.75 -13.89
CA PRO A 234 1.03 -6.61 -14.63
C PRO A 234 2.47 -6.49 -14.14
N GLY A 235 3.07 -7.60 -13.73
CA GLY A 235 4.46 -7.67 -13.28
C GLY A 235 4.68 -7.40 -11.79
N MET A 236 3.61 -7.22 -10.98
CA MET A 236 3.76 -7.19 -9.53
C MET A 236 4.17 -8.56 -8.99
N GLU A 237 5.16 -8.57 -8.09
CA GLU A 237 5.59 -9.77 -7.37
C GLU A 237 4.50 -10.18 -6.36
N VAL A 238 4.22 -11.48 -6.30
CA VAL A 238 3.18 -12.05 -5.42
C VAL A 238 3.79 -13.15 -4.57
N PHE A 239 3.68 -13.00 -3.25
CA PHE A 239 4.20 -13.96 -2.27
C PHE A 239 3.06 -14.68 -1.57
N ARG A 240 2.98 -16.01 -1.73
CA ARG A 240 2.11 -16.83 -0.88
C ARG A 240 2.80 -17.06 0.45
N THR A 241 2.16 -16.67 1.53
CA THR A 241 2.72 -16.87 2.87
C THR A 241 1.78 -17.60 3.79
N ASP A 242 2.39 -18.30 4.73
CA ASP A 242 1.80 -18.64 6.00
C ASP A 242 2.75 -18.09 7.06
N ALA A 243 2.49 -16.84 7.46
CA ALA A 243 3.33 -16.17 8.45
C ALA A 243 3.28 -16.86 9.82
N GLU A 244 2.24 -17.65 10.12
CA GLU A 244 2.15 -18.37 11.38
C GLU A 244 3.17 -19.50 11.45
N HIS A 245 3.36 -20.25 10.37
CA HIS A 245 4.35 -21.33 10.30
C HIS A 245 5.67 -20.90 9.63
N GLY A 246 5.73 -19.68 9.10
CA GLY A 246 6.91 -19.07 8.49
C GLY A 246 7.14 -19.47 7.04
N GLU A 247 6.18 -20.11 6.37
CA GLU A 247 6.30 -20.53 4.97
C GLU A 247 6.17 -19.32 4.02
N GLY A 248 7.01 -19.29 2.98
CA GLY A 248 7.04 -18.23 1.96
C GLY A 248 7.61 -16.89 2.42
N VAL A 249 7.95 -16.73 3.70
CA VAL A 249 8.52 -15.48 4.23
C VAL A 249 9.95 -15.25 3.72
N ASP A 250 10.71 -16.32 3.49
CA ASP A 250 12.10 -16.24 2.98
C ASP A 250 12.14 -15.56 1.59
N ASP A 251 11.16 -15.86 0.72
CA ASP A 251 11.06 -15.26 -0.61
C ASP A 251 10.75 -13.76 -0.54
N LEU A 252 9.88 -13.36 0.39
CA LEU A 252 9.58 -11.94 0.64
C LEU A 252 10.81 -11.22 1.22
N ALA A 253 11.52 -11.83 2.17
CA ALA A 253 12.73 -11.25 2.75
C ALA A 253 13.79 -10.99 1.67
N ALA A 254 14.04 -11.97 0.80
CA ALA A 254 14.98 -11.83 -0.31
C ALA A 254 14.58 -10.71 -1.29
N PHE A 255 13.27 -10.54 -1.55
CA PHE A 255 12.78 -9.43 -2.36
C PHE A 255 13.05 -8.07 -1.71
N LEU A 256 12.82 -7.94 -0.40
CA LEU A 256 13.07 -6.70 0.34
C LEU A 256 14.57 -6.37 0.38
N GLU A 257 15.43 -7.35 0.61
CA GLU A 257 16.90 -7.21 0.57
C GLU A 257 17.39 -6.72 -0.81
N ASP A 258 16.95 -7.35 -1.91
CA ASP A 258 17.30 -6.93 -3.27
C ASP A 258 16.86 -5.49 -3.55
N ARG A 259 15.68 -5.14 -3.06
CA ARG A 259 15.11 -3.80 -3.24
C ARG A 259 15.89 -2.72 -2.48
N GLY A 260 16.35 -3.01 -1.26
CA GLY A 260 17.21 -2.11 -0.50
C GLY A 260 18.53 -1.83 -1.19
N HIS A 261 19.11 -2.83 -1.87
CA HIS A 261 20.34 -2.65 -2.64
C HIS A 261 20.14 -1.85 -3.94
N ALA A 262 18.99 -1.96 -4.60
CA ALA A 262 18.71 -1.25 -5.84
C ALA A 262 18.49 0.25 -5.64
N HIS A 263 17.73 0.63 -4.60
CA HIS A 263 17.30 2.02 -4.38
C HIS A 263 18.28 2.88 -3.61
N ALA A 264 19.36 2.32 -3.06
CA ALA A 264 20.51 3.10 -2.57
C ALA A 264 21.15 3.98 -3.67
N HIS A 265 20.73 3.85 -4.94
CA HIS A 265 21.36 4.48 -6.09
C HIS A 265 20.43 5.24 -7.06
N ASP A 266 19.09 5.27 -6.87
CA ASP A 266 18.17 5.85 -7.89
C ASP A 266 16.93 6.58 -7.32
N HIS A 267 17.14 7.78 -6.77
CA HIS A 267 16.07 8.67 -6.28
C HIS A 267 15.03 9.06 -7.35
N ALA A 268 15.47 9.22 -8.61
CA ALA A 268 14.62 9.74 -9.68
C ALA A 268 13.48 8.77 -10.07
N ALA A 269 13.73 7.46 -9.96
CA ALA A 269 12.72 6.44 -10.24
C ALA A 269 11.61 6.37 -9.18
N TYR A 270 11.91 6.73 -7.92
CA TYR A 270 10.92 6.85 -6.85
C TYR A 270 9.97 8.02 -7.12
N VAL A 271 10.52 9.22 -7.35
CA VAL A 271 9.74 10.44 -7.64
C VAL A 271 8.87 10.28 -8.89
N GLU A 272 9.36 9.62 -9.95
CA GLU A 272 8.55 9.38 -11.16
C GLU A 272 7.37 8.43 -10.89
N LYS A 273 7.53 7.47 -9.96
CA LYS A 273 6.48 6.52 -9.59
C LYS A 273 5.43 7.16 -8.66
N THR A 274 5.83 8.05 -7.75
CA THR A 274 4.92 8.76 -6.83
C THR A 274 4.24 9.95 -7.49
N ALA A 275 4.91 10.67 -8.40
CA ALA A 275 4.36 11.82 -9.13
C ALA A 275 3.36 11.46 -10.26
N GLY A 276 3.07 10.17 -10.47
CA GLY A 276 2.28 9.64 -11.59
C GLY A 276 0.80 10.05 -11.67
N HIS A 277 0.31 10.96 -10.81
CA HIS A 277 -1.04 11.52 -10.87
C HIS A 277 -1.09 13.05 -11.03
N GLY A 278 -0.02 13.67 -11.56
CA GLY A 278 -0.05 15.10 -11.91
C GLY A 278 -0.95 15.40 -13.12
N HIS A 279 -2.07 16.10 -12.90
CA HIS A 279 -2.82 16.72 -13.98
C HIS A 279 -2.09 17.96 -14.50
N ALA A 280 -1.53 17.88 -15.71
CA ALA A 280 -1.00 19.06 -16.41
C ALA A 280 -2.16 20.01 -16.79
N HIS A 281 -2.29 21.12 -16.08
CA HIS A 281 -3.18 22.21 -16.46
C HIS A 281 -2.47 23.17 -17.43
N ASP A 282 -2.84 23.10 -18.71
CA ASP A 282 -2.48 24.10 -19.72
C ASP A 282 -3.31 25.37 -19.50
N HIS A 283 -2.71 26.39 -18.89
CA HIS A 283 -3.34 27.71 -18.80
C HIS A 283 -3.24 28.42 -20.15
N GLY A 284 -4.27 28.26 -20.97
CA GLY A 284 -4.47 29.06 -22.17
C GLY A 284 -4.50 30.56 -21.86
N GLU A 285 -3.58 31.31 -22.46
CA GLU A 285 -3.45 32.76 -22.34
C GLU A 285 -4.75 33.47 -22.78
N HIS A 286 -5.44 34.12 -21.85
CA HIS A 286 -6.50 35.08 -22.17
C HIS A 286 -5.96 36.51 -22.14
N THR A 287 -5.67 37.05 -23.33
CA THR A 287 -5.42 38.49 -23.53
C THR A 287 -6.73 39.27 -23.46
N HIS A 288 -6.86 40.20 -22.52
CA HIS A 288 -7.96 41.17 -22.48
C HIS A 288 -7.53 42.50 -23.11
N THR A 289 -8.18 42.88 -24.20
CA THR A 289 -8.17 44.24 -24.75
C THR A 289 -9.25 45.07 -24.07
N HIS A 290 -8.88 46.21 -23.51
CA HIS A 290 -9.80 47.24 -23.02
C HIS A 290 -10.03 48.29 -24.12
N ASP A 291 -11.30 48.54 -24.44
CA ASP A 291 -11.78 49.75 -25.14
C ASP A 291 -12.14 50.85 -24.13
#